data_AF-A0AAE1ASI5-F1
#
_entry.id   AF-A0AAE1ASI5-F1
#
_cell.length_a   1.000
_cell.length_b   1.000
_cell.length_c   1.000
_cell.angle_alpha   90.00
_cell.angle_beta   90.00
_cell.angle_gamma   90.00
#
_symmetry.space_group_name_H-M   'P 1'
#
loop_
_entity.id
_entity.type
_entity.pdbx_description
1 polymer ?
#
loop_
_entity_poly.entity_id
_entity_poly.type
_entity_poly.pdbx_seq_one_letter_code
_entity_poly.pdbx_strand_id
1 'polypeptide(L)'
;MAELLKNLRLVSKKWFDLCDLPEGDRDEQGTVLADDALAGKVVCLFFSAAWCTPCLHFVPALMEIYAELTRRGEALEIVFISFDKTEEEMMQYYKHQHGEWLALKFGDPLKSTLAEKYSISVIPKLVVIQPSGDVITSKGRKDVQDKGVVCMRAWQAGMIVKGDRHEADATEEQHHSQSTVEDKHAALS
;
A
#
# COMPACT_ATOMS: atom_id res chain seq x y z
N MET A 1 1.92 12.69 -5.58
CA MET A 1 2.02 11.25 -5.89
C MET A 1 3.45 10.89 -6.23
N ALA A 2 3.96 9.74 -5.77
CA ALA A 2 5.27 9.27 -6.23
C ALA A 2 5.27 8.99 -7.74
N GLU A 3 6.36 9.34 -8.40
CA GLU A 3 6.50 9.30 -9.86
C GLU A 3 6.18 7.92 -10.48
N LEU A 4 6.54 6.84 -9.78
CA LEU A 4 6.25 5.48 -10.21
C LEU A 4 4.75 5.20 -10.34
N LEU A 5 3.92 5.76 -9.45
CA LEU A 5 2.48 5.49 -9.44
C LEU A 5 1.75 6.25 -10.55
N LYS A 6 2.24 7.45 -10.90
CA LYS A 6 1.62 8.32 -11.92
C LYS A 6 1.53 7.66 -13.29
N ASN A 7 2.53 6.83 -13.60
CA ASN A 7 2.69 6.18 -14.88
C ASN A 7 1.93 4.85 -15.00
N LEU A 8 1.19 4.45 -13.95
CA LEU A 8 0.40 3.22 -13.99
C LEU A 8 -0.82 3.40 -14.90
N ARG A 9 -1.00 2.46 -15.82
CA ARG A 9 -2.24 2.35 -16.59
C ARG A 9 -3.24 1.52 -15.82
N LEU A 10 -4.22 2.19 -15.22
CA LEU A 10 -5.22 1.52 -14.40
C LEU A 10 -6.46 1.22 -15.23
N VAL A 11 -7.11 0.10 -14.91
CA VAL A 11 -8.38 -0.32 -15.48
C VAL A 11 -9.39 -0.51 -14.36
N SER A 12 -10.64 -0.11 -14.62
CA SER A 12 -11.77 -0.24 -13.70
C SER A 12 -12.60 -1.48 -14.02
N LYS A 13 -13.58 -1.83 -13.17
CA LYS A 13 -14.51 -2.95 -13.43
C LYS A 13 -15.20 -2.85 -14.81
N LYS A 14 -15.54 -1.62 -15.22
CA LYS A 14 -16.13 -1.33 -16.54
C LYS A 14 -15.25 -1.82 -17.69
N TRP A 15 -13.92 -1.70 -17.57
CA TRP A 15 -13.01 -2.19 -18.60
C TRP A 15 -13.15 -3.71 -18.81
N PHE A 16 -13.27 -4.46 -17.71
CA PHE A 16 -13.46 -5.90 -17.78
C PHE A 16 -14.80 -6.28 -18.42
N ASP A 17 -15.87 -5.55 -18.12
CA ASP A 17 -17.18 -5.76 -18.75
C ASP A 17 -17.16 -5.51 -20.27
N LEU A 18 -16.23 -4.68 -20.75
CA LEU A 18 -16.03 -4.38 -22.17
C LEU A 18 -15.08 -5.37 -22.86
N CYS A 19 -14.49 -6.33 -22.15
CA CYS A 19 -13.53 -7.27 -22.75
C CYS A 19 -14.12 -8.13 -23.88
N ASP A 20 -15.44 -8.22 -23.99
CA ASP A 20 -16.16 -8.93 -25.06
C ASP A 20 -16.21 -8.12 -26.39
N LEU A 21 -15.72 -6.88 -26.38
CA LEU A 21 -15.64 -5.98 -27.54
C LEU A 21 -14.24 -6.03 -28.22
N PRO A 22 -14.13 -5.55 -29.48
CA PRO A 22 -12.85 -5.46 -30.18
C PRO A 22 -11.80 -4.62 -29.43
N GLU A 23 -10.52 -4.95 -29.59
CA GLU A 23 -9.43 -4.38 -28.79
C GLU A 23 -9.33 -2.85 -28.78
N GLY A 24 -9.58 -2.19 -29.91
CA GLY A 24 -9.54 -0.73 -30.02
C GLY A 24 -10.57 -0.02 -29.12
N ASP A 25 -11.75 -0.61 -28.94
CA ASP A 25 -12.84 -0.06 -28.13
C ASP A 25 -12.68 -0.39 -26.63
N ARG A 26 -11.69 -1.20 -26.26
CA ARG A 26 -11.43 -1.55 -24.85
C ARG A 26 -10.43 -0.60 -24.22
N ASP A 27 -9.45 -0.14 -24.98
CA ASP A 27 -8.34 0.64 -24.45
C ASP A 27 -8.69 2.11 -24.21
N GLU A 28 -9.57 2.67 -25.03
CA GLU A 28 -10.07 4.03 -24.87
C GLU A 28 -11.18 4.12 -23.82
N GLN A 29 -11.85 3.02 -23.49
CA GLN A 29 -12.99 2.99 -22.58
C GLN A 29 -12.72 2.16 -21.33
N GLY A 30 -12.62 2.82 -20.17
CA GLY A 30 -12.51 2.17 -18.86
C GLY A 30 -11.09 2.11 -18.27
N THR A 31 -10.09 2.57 -19.02
CA THR A 31 -8.78 2.97 -18.50
C THR A 31 -8.89 4.30 -17.74
N VAL A 32 -8.09 4.45 -16.69
CA VAL A 32 -8.03 5.66 -15.86
C VAL A 32 -6.57 6.00 -15.60
N LEU A 33 -6.22 7.28 -15.72
CA LEU A 33 -4.89 7.75 -15.33
C LEU A 33 -4.75 7.66 -13.81
N ALA A 34 -3.62 7.09 -13.37
CA ALA A 34 -3.38 6.88 -11.94
C ALA A 34 -3.30 8.18 -11.15
N ASP A 35 -2.79 9.25 -11.74
CA ASP A 35 -2.73 10.57 -11.10
C ASP A 35 -4.12 11.04 -10.66
N ASP A 36 -5.12 10.96 -11.54
CA ASP A 36 -6.48 11.37 -11.22
C ASP A 36 -7.16 10.39 -10.24
N ALA A 37 -6.96 9.09 -10.47
CA ALA A 37 -7.64 8.05 -9.71
C ALA A 37 -7.14 7.92 -8.25
N LEU A 38 -5.85 8.18 -8.02
CA LEU A 38 -5.17 7.91 -6.75
C LEU A 38 -4.74 9.20 -6.00
N ALA A 39 -4.93 10.38 -6.58
CA ALA A 39 -4.53 11.64 -5.94
C ALA A 39 -5.16 11.80 -4.55
N GLY A 40 -4.32 12.11 -3.56
CA GLY A 40 -4.74 12.34 -2.17
C GLY A 40 -5.23 11.11 -1.42
N LYS A 41 -5.22 9.91 -2.03
CA LYS A 41 -5.68 8.68 -1.39
C LYS A 41 -4.52 7.86 -0.82
N VAL A 42 -4.78 7.15 0.27
CA VAL A 42 -3.95 5.99 0.65
C VAL A 42 -4.11 4.93 -0.43
N VAL A 43 -3.00 4.39 -0.93
CA VAL A 43 -3.04 3.38 -1.99
C VAL A 43 -2.66 2.02 -1.41
N CYS A 44 -3.50 1.03 -1.63
CA CYS A 44 -3.31 -0.36 -1.24
C CYS A 44 -2.95 -1.19 -2.47
N LEU A 45 -1.66 -1.46 -2.67
CA LEU A 45 -1.17 -2.32 -3.74
C LEU A 45 -1.40 -3.78 -3.37
N PHE A 46 -2.34 -4.42 -4.06
CA PHE A 46 -2.76 -5.80 -3.79
C PHE A 46 -2.20 -6.75 -4.84
N PHE A 47 -1.15 -7.49 -4.47
CA PHE A 47 -0.52 -8.48 -5.33
C PHE A 47 -1.20 -9.85 -5.12
N SER A 48 -1.81 -10.38 -6.17
CA SER A 48 -2.66 -11.57 -6.11
C SER A 48 -2.74 -12.30 -7.46
N ALA A 49 -3.31 -13.51 -7.47
CA ALA A 49 -3.57 -14.30 -8.68
C ALA A 49 -4.73 -15.29 -8.48
N ALA A 50 -5.39 -15.67 -9.57
CA ALA A 50 -6.51 -16.59 -9.62
C ALA A 50 -6.13 -18.00 -9.15
N TRP A 51 -4.93 -18.46 -9.54
CA TRP A 51 -4.39 -19.77 -9.22
C TRP A 51 -3.90 -19.92 -7.77
N CYS A 52 -3.93 -18.84 -6.99
CA CYS A 52 -3.42 -18.79 -5.63
C CYS A 52 -4.57 -19.01 -4.61
N THR A 53 -4.72 -20.21 -4.07
CA THR A 53 -5.77 -20.52 -3.07
C THR A 53 -5.75 -19.59 -1.85
N PRO A 54 -4.59 -19.27 -1.23
CA PRO A 54 -4.58 -18.32 -0.10
C PRO A 54 -5.05 -16.92 -0.49
N CYS A 55 -4.91 -16.54 -1.76
CA CYS A 55 -5.42 -15.29 -2.31
C CYS A 55 -6.95 -15.29 -2.33
N LEU A 56 -7.56 -16.37 -2.84
CA LEU A 56 -9.01 -16.52 -2.87
C LEU A 56 -9.65 -16.41 -1.47
N HIS A 57 -9.00 -16.93 -0.43
CA HIS A 57 -9.48 -16.80 0.95
C HIS A 57 -9.34 -15.38 1.54
N PHE A 58 -8.41 -14.57 1.01
CA PHE A 58 -8.16 -13.23 1.52
C PHE A 58 -9.11 -12.18 0.91
N VAL A 59 -9.49 -12.35 -0.37
CA VAL A 59 -10.30 -11.36 -1.08
C VAL A 59 -11.63 -11.03 -0.40
N PRO A 60 -12.42 -11.99 0.14
CA PRO A 60 -13.69 -11.67 0.80
C PRO A 60 -13.53 -10.68 1.97
N ALA A 61 -12.52 -10.87 2.81
CA ALA A 61 -12.23 -9.96 3.93
C ALA A 61 -11.79 -8.58 3.42
N LEU A 62 -11.02 -8.54 2.33
CA LEU A 62 -10.60 -7.28 1.72
C LEU A 62 -11.78 -6.52 1.08
N MET A 63 -12.71 -7.24 0.46
CA MET A 63 -13.94 -6.66 -0.12
C MET A 63 -14.85 -6.06 0.94
N GLU A 64 -15.04 -6.74 2.07
CA GLU A 64 -15.85 -6.22 3.18
C GLU A 64 -15.31 -4.88 3.69
N ILE A 65 -13.98 -4.83 3.90
CA ILE A 65 -13.30 -3.61 4.33
C ILE A 65 -13.40 -2.50 3.28
N TYR A 66 -13.18 -2.84 2.00
CA TYR A 66 -13.27 -1.87 0.92
C TYR A 66 -14.68 -1.29 0.76
N ALA A 67 -15.71 -2.12 0.81
CA ALA A 67 -17.10 -1.66 0.75
C ALA A 67 -17.44 -0.70 1.89
N GLU A 68 -16.98 -0.99 3.10
CA GLU A 68 -17.17 -0.12 4.25
C GLU A 68 -16.41 1.21 4.12
N LEU A 69 -15.21 1.19 3.56
CA LEU A 69 -14.43 2.40 3.22
C LEU A 69 -15.16 3.29 2.23
N THR A 70 -15.60 2.72 1.12
CA THR A 70 -16.32 3.44 0.07
C THR A 70 -17.59 4.06 0.62
N ARG A 71 -18.35 3.32 1.43
CA ARG A 71 -19.59 3.80 2.07
C ARG A 71 -19.35 4.99 3.00
N ARG A 72 -18.18 5.05 3.65
CA ARG A 72 -17.79 6.15 4.54
C ARG A 72 -17.14 7.33 3.81
N GLY A 73 -16.88 7.21 2.51
CA GLY A 73 -16.19 8.25 1.72
C GLY A 73 -14.72 8.43 2.12
N GLU A 74 -14.08 7.37 2.61
CA GLU A 74 -12.69 7.44 3.05
C GLU A 74 -11.74 7.53 1.85
N ALA A 75 -10.67 8.34 1.97
CA ALA A 75 -9.70 8.56 0.90
C ALA A 75 -8.68 7.39 0.81
N LEU A 76 -9.15 6.22 0.37
CA LEU A 76 -8.34 5.02 0.14
C LEU A 76 -8.73 4.36 -1.18
N GLU A 77 -7.76 3.81 -1.89
CA GLU A 77 -7.98 3.03 -3.11
C GLU A 77 -7.18 1.72 -3.09
N ILE A 78 -7.75 0.65 -3.65
CA ILE A 78 -7.03 -0.60 -3.87
C ILE A 78 -6.64 -0.67 -5.35
N VAL A 79 -5.38 -1.03 -5.60
CA VAL A 79 -4.87 -1.32 -6.94
C VAL A 79 -4.43 -2.77 -6.98
N PHE A 80 -5.21 -3.59 -7.67
CA PHE A 80 -4.89 -4.98 -7.94
C PHE A 80 -3.73 -5.09 -8.94
N ILE A 81 -2.71 -5.85 -8.58
CA ILE A 81 -1.55 -6.16 -9.42
C ILE A 81 -1.55 -7.67 -9.63
N SER A 82 -1.97 -8.09 -10.82
CA SER A 82 -2.13 -9.50 -11.16
C SER A 82 -0.78 -10.21 -11.34
N PHE A 83 -0.69 -11.41 -10.78
CA PHE A 83 0.36 -12.41 -11.02
C PHE A 83 -0.16 -13.58 -11.87
N ASP A 84 -1.33 -13.43 -12.49
CA ASP A 84 -1.87 -14.37 -13.47
C ASP A 84 -0.98 -14.42 -14.71
N LYS A 85 -1.05 -15.54 -15.43
CA LYS A 85 -0.18 -15.79 -16.59
C LYS A 85 -0.80 -15.27 -17.88
N THR A 86 -2.12 -15.17 -17.93
CA THR A 86 -2.85 -14.63 -19.09
C THR A 86 -3.83 -13.53 -18.66
N GLU A 87 -4.20 -12.68 -19.62
CA GLU A 87 -5.19 -11.62 -19.42
C GLU A 87 -6.56 -12.20 -19.10
N GLU A 88 -6.91 -13.33 -19.70
CA GLU A 88 -8.18 -14.04 -19.46
C GLU A 88 -8.28 -14.56 -18.03
N GLU A 89 -7.21 -15.14 -17.48
CA GLU A 89 -7.15 -15.57 -16.08
C GLU A 89 -7.36 -14.37 -15.14
N MET A 90 -6.65 -13.27 -15.38
CA MET A 90 -6.80 -12.02 -14.63
C MET A 90 -8.24 -11.50 -14.71
N MET A 91 -8.82 -11.45 -15.91
CA MET A 91 -10.17 -10.94 -16.17
C MET A 91 -11.23 -11.78 -15.46
N GLN A 92 -11.15 -13.11 -15.58
CA GLN A 92 -12.09 -14.02 -14.92
C GLN A 92 -12.02 -13.88 -13.40
N TYR A 93 -10.81 -13.81 -12.85
CA TYR A 93 -10.61 -13.61 -11.42
C TYR A 93 -11.20 -12.27 -10.96
N TYR A 94 -10.96 -11.21 -11.72
CA TYR A 94 -11.47 -9.88 -11.42
C TYR A 94 -13.00 -9.81 -11.46
N LYS A 95 -13.62 -10.35 -12.52
CA LYS A 95 -15.08 -10.29 -12.71
C LYS A 95 -15.83 -11.00 -11.59
N HIS A 96 -15.37 -12.20 -11.23
CA HIS A 96 -16.14 -13.11 -10.37
C HIS A 96 -15.77 -13.02 -8.90
N GLN A 97 -14.52 -12.70 -8.57
CA GLN A 97 -14.00 -12.88 -7.22
C GLN A 97 -13.49 -11.59 -6.58
N HIS A 98 -13.45 -10.46 -7.28
CA HIS A 98 -12.92 -9.18 -6.77
C HIS A 98 -14.02 -8.13 -6.50
N GLY A 99 -13.65 -7.12 -5.70
CA GLY A 99 -14.44 -5.90 -5.49
C GLY A 99 -14.33 -4.88 -6.63
N GLU A 100 -15.01 -3.75 -6.47
CA GLU A 100 -15.05 -2.65 -7.44
C GLU A 100 -13.86 -1.69 -7.31
N TRP A 101 -12.67 -2.21 -7.04
CA TRP A 101 -11.45 -1.40 -6.98
C TRP A 101 -10.85 -1.18 -8.37
N LEU A 102 -9.58 -0.76 -8.45
CA LEU A 102 -8.83 -0.63 -9.70
C LEU A 102 -7.85 -1.78 -9.88
N ALA A 103 -7.41 -2.02 -11.11
CA ALA A 103 -6.33 -2.94 -11.41
C ALA A 103 -5.28 -2.30 -12.32
N LEU A 104 -4.03 -2.73 -12.21
CA LEU A 104 -3.00 -2.45 -13.20
C LEU A 104 -3.32 -3.24 -14.48
N LYS A 105 -3.31 -2.59 -15.65
CA LYS A 105 -3.57 -3.26 -16.94
C LYS A 105 -2.64 -4.48 -17.09
N PHE A 106 -3.19 -5.58 -17.62
CA PHE A 106 -2.41 -6.78 -17.88
C PHE A 106 -1.24 -6.46 -18.83
N GLY A 107 -0.08 -7.10 -18.59
CA GLY A 107 1.13 -6.87 -19.39
C GLY A 107 1.82 -5.52 -19.15
N ASP A 108 1.35 -4.69 -18.22
CA ASP A 108 2.02 -3.42 -17.92
C ASP A 108 3.46 -3.65 -17.40
N PRO A 109 4.48 -3.01 -18.01
CA PRO A 109 5.88 -3.24 -17.65
C PRO A 109 6.20 -2.79 -16.22
N LEU A 110 5.42 -1.89 -15.63
CA LEU A 110 5.64 -1.44 -14.25
C LEU A 110 5.30 -2.52 -13.22
N LYS A 111 4.62 -3.60 -13.60
CA LYS A 111 4.36 -4.75 -12.71
C LYS A 111 5.65 -5.29 -12.09
N SER A 112 6.69 -5.53 -12.90
CA SER A 112 7.97 -6.06 -12.41
C SER A 112 8.68 -5.06 -11.50
N THR A 113 8.66 -3.78 -11.88
CA THR A 113 9.25 -2.68 -11.09
C THR A 113 8.59 -2.58 -9.70
N LEU A 114 7.26 -2.69 -9.63
CA LEU A 114 6.53 -2.70 -8.36
C LEU A 114 6.86 -3.94 -7.52
N ALA A 115 6.89 -5.12 -8.15
CA ALA A 115 7.21 -6.37 -7.47
C ALA A 115 8.62 -6.34 -6.86
N GLU A 116 9.60 -5.82 -7.59
CA GLU A 116 10.97 -5.66 -7.12
C GLU A 116 11.06 -4.63 -5.99
N LYS A 117 10.52 -3.42 -6.22
CA LYS A 117 10.55 -2.31 -5.26
C LYS A 117 9.99 -2.68 -3.89
N TYR A 118 8.92 -3.48 -3.87
CA TYR A 118 8.27 -3.91 -2.63
C TYR A 118 8.62 -5.35 -2.22
N SER A 119 9.66 -5.93 -2.84
CA SER A 119 10.21 -7.25 -2.53
C SER A 119 9.13 -8.34 -2.46
N ILE A 120 8.29 -8.39 -3.48
CA ILE A 120 7.15 -9.31 -3.58
C ILE A 120 7.66 -10.68 -4.05
N SER A 121 7.90 -11.58 -3.09
CA SER A 121 8.29 -12.97 -3.35
C SER A 121 7.14 -13.97 -3.15
N VAL A 122 6.11 -13.58 -2.40
CA VAL A 122 4.97 -14.45 -2.05
C VAL A 122 3.68 -13.64 -2.11
N ILE A 123 2.62 -14.25 -2.65
CA ILE A 123 1.26 -13.72 -2.70
C ILE A 123 0.30 -14.57 -1.82
N PRO A 124 -0.82 -14.02 -1.31
CA PRO A 124 -1.23 -12.63 -1.45
C PRO A 124 -0.40 -11.68 -0.58
N LYS A 125 -0.11 -10.49 -1.12
CA LYS A 125 0.59 -9.40 -0.42
C LYS A 125 -0.18 -8.11 -0.60
N LEU A 126 -0.33 -7.36 0.50
CA LEU A 126 -0.95 -6.03 0.50
C LEU A 126 0.05 -5.03 1.06
N VAL A 127 0.49 -4.09 0.22
CA VAL A 127 1.40 -3.01 0.59
C VAL A 127 0.61 -1.72 0.59
N VAL A 128 0.67 -0.99 1.69
CA VAL A 128 -0.09 0.25 1.88
C VAL A 128 0.89 1.42 1.83
N ILE A 129 0.60 2.39 0.97
CA ILE A 129 1.48 3.53 0.69
C ILE A 129 0.69 4.84 0.76
N GLN A 130 1.40 5.91 1.11
CA GLN A 130 0.86 7.26 1.17
C GLN A 130 0.81 7.90 -0.23
N PRO A 131 0.06 9.00 -0.41
CA PRO A 131 0.16 9.83 -1.61
C PRO A 131 1.59 10.32 -1.89
N SER A 132 2.46 10.46 -0.88
CA SER A 132 3.88 10.80 -1.09
C SER A 132 4.66 9.67 -1.78
N GLY A 133 4.14 8.43 -1.72
CA GLY A 133 4.81 7.20 -2.11
C GLY A 133 5.60 6.51 -1.00
N ASP A 134 5.59 7.07 0.21
CA ASP A 134 6.15 6.41 1.39
C ASP A 134 5.31 5.19 1.78
N VAL A 135 5.98 4.11 2.21
CA VAL A 135 5.31 2.89 2.68
C VAL A 135 4.81 3.09 4.10
N ILE A 136 3.50 2.89 4.31
CA ILE A 136 2.87 2.83 5.65
C ILE A 136 3.11 1.45 6.25
N THR A 137 2.79 0.39 5.49
CA THR A 137 2.99 -1.00 5.93
C THR A 137 3.17 -1.92 4.74
N SER A 138 4.10 -2.87 4.87
CA SER A 138 4.26 -4.00 3.95
C SER A 138 3.57 -5.28 4.47
N LYS A 139 2.85 -5.16 5.59
CA LYS A 139 2.14 -6.24 6.29
C LYS A 139 0.62 -6.06 6.23
N GLY A 140 0.11 -5.33 5.24
CA GLY A 140 -1.32 -4.97 5.13
C GLY A 140 -2.26 -6.18 5.18
N ARG A 141 -1.86 -7.33 4.63
CA ARG A 141 -2.65 -8.58 4.71
C ARG A 141 -2.86 -9.00 6.16
N LYS A 142 -1.80 -9.01 6.96
CA LYS A 142 -1.87 -9.39 8.38
C LYS A 142 -2.68 -8.37 9.17
N ASP A 143 -2.47 -7.08 8.90
CA ASP A 143 -3.25 -6.01 9.53
C ASP A 143 -4.76 -6.17 9.28
N VAL A 144 -5.17 -6.47 8.03
CA VAL A 144 -6.57 -6.78 7.69
C VAL A 144 -7.09 -7.98 8.46
N GLN A 145 -6.33 -9.08 8.50
CA GLN A 145 -6.76 -10.32 9.16
C GLN A 145 -6.88 -10.17 10.68
N ASP A 146 -5.95 -9.43 11.30
CA ASP A 146 -5.90 -9.30 12.77
C ASP A 146 -6.83 -8.20 13.29
N LYS A 147 -6.99 -7.09 12.53
CA LYS A 147 -7.63 -5.86 13.02
C LYS A 147 -8.88 -5.45 12.23
N GLY A 148 -9.13 -6.08 11.09
CA GLY A 148 -10.24 -5.72 10.20
C GLY A 148 -10.20 -4.25 9.81
N VAL A 149 -11.37 -3.62 9.77
CA VAL A 149 -11.57 -2.19 9.42
C VAL A 149 -10.75 -1.21 10.30
N VAL A 150 -10.32 -1.61 11.49
CA VAL A 150 -9.59 -0.72 12.42
C VAL A 150 -8.21 -0.36 11.89
N CYS A 151 -7.54 -1.24 11.13
CA CYS A 151 -6.19 -0.94 10.62
C CYS A 151 -6.17 0.27 9.67
N MET A 152 -7.28 0.57 9.01
CA MET A 152 -7.39 1.66 8.05
C MET A 152 -7.20 3.02 8.69
N ARG A 153 -7.79 3.24 9.87
CA ARG A 153 -7.63 4.50 10.61
C ARG A 153 -6.16 4.74 10.95
N ALA A 154 -5.43 3.67 11.28
CA ALA A 154 -4.00 3.77 11.53
C ALA A 154 -3.22 4.11 10.25
N TRP A 155 -3.62 3.55 9.09
CA TRP A 155 -2.99 3.87 7.82
C TRP A 155 -3.24 5.32 7.38
N GLN A 156 -4.46 5.82 7.56
CA GLN A 156 -4.81 7.21 7.28
C GLN A 156 -4.14 8.18 8.25
N ALA A 157 -4.07 7.86 9.55
CA ALA A 157 -3.32 8.66 10.52
C ALA A 157 -1.84 8.78 10.14
N GLY A 158 -1.28 7.73 9.52
CA GLY A 158 0.07 7.76 8.95
C GLY A 158 0.30 8.90 7.96
N MET A 159 -0.74 9.33 7.22
CA MET A 159 -0.65 10.43 6.23
C MET A 159 -0.22 11.77 6.86
N ILE A 160 -0.37 11.94 8.17
CA ILE A 160 -0.16 13.22 8.87
C ILE A 160 1.29 13.36 9.42
N VAL A 161 2.06 12.28 9.54
CA VAL A 161 3.26 12.25 10.41
C VAL A 161 4.54 12.86 9.77
N LYS A 162 4.53 13.26 8.49
CA LYS A 162 5.73 13.80 7.80
C LYS A 162 5.66 15.31 7.51
N GLY A 163 4.90 16.07 8.32
CA GLY A 163 4.83 17.54 8.26
C GLY A 163 5.75 18.29 9.25
N ASP A 164 6.09 17.69 10.39
CA ASP A 164 6.81 18.39 11.48
C ASP A 164 7.97 17.55 12.04
N ARG A 165 9.04 17.39 11.28
CA ARG A 165 10.35 17.07 11.86
C ARG A 165 11.33 18.17 11.47
N HIS A 166 11.39 19.19 12.32
CA HIS A 166 12.61 19.97 12.45
C HIS A 166 13.73 19.00 12.84
N GLU A 167 14.68 18.91 11.92
CA GLU A 167 16.00 18.33 12.09
C GLU A 167 16.67 19.05 13.27
N ALA A 168 16.81 18.34 14.38
CA ALA A 168 17.71 18.72 15.44
C ALA A 168 18.76 17.62 15.53
N ASP A 169 19.82 17.80 14.76
CA ASP A 169 21.09 17.13 15.00
C ASP A 169 22.22 18.17 15.12
N ALA A 170 23.14 17.84 16.02
CA ALA A 170 24.46 18.41 16.31
C ALA A 170 24.58 19.81 16.94
N THR A 171 25.11 19.87 18.17
CA THR A 171 26.52 20.23 18.52
C THR A 171 26.66 20.25 20.06
N GLU A 172 27.48 19.41 20.70
CA GLU A 172 28.90 19.67 21.12
C GLU A 172 29.05 21.02 21.86
N GLU A 173 29.55 21.18 23.10
CA GLU A 173 30.77 20.67 23.75
C GLU A 173 30.74 20.93 25.29
N GLN A 174 31.46 20.08 26.02
CA GLN A 174 32.33 20.34 27.18
C GLN A 174 31.88 21.27 28.34
N HIS A 175 31.85 20.71 29.55
CA HIS A 175 32.55 21.34 30.68
C HIS A 175 33.14 20.28 31.62
N HIS A 176 34.46 20.18 31.54
CA HIS A 176 35.37 19.48 32.43
C HIS A 176 35.52 20.28 33.73
N SER A 177 35.48 19.62 34.89
CA SER A 177 36.27 20.01 36.09
C SER A 177 36.30 18.87 37.11
N GLN A 178 37.52 18.42 37.39
CA GLN A 178 37.91 17.43 38.39
C GLN A 178 38.11 18.04 39.80
N SER A 179 38.22 17.11 40.78
CA SER A 179 38.83 17.22 42.12
C SER A 179 37.92 17.79 43.23
N THR A 180 37.92 17.30 44.47
CA THR A 180 39.05 16.82 45.30
C THR A 180 38.67 15.68 46.25
N VAL A 181 39.69 14.90 46.62
CA VAL A 181 39.76 13.98 47.77
C VAL A 181 40.11 14.79 49.01
N GLU A 182 39.48 14.56 50.17
CA GLU A 182 40.09 14.74 51.51
C GLU A 182 39.22 14.21 52.68
N ASP A 183 39.78 13.23 53.37
CA ASP A 183 39.82 12.94 54.82
C ASP A 183 38.65 13.23 55.78
N LYS A 184 38.21 12.16 56.49
CA LYS A 184 37.88 12.23 57.92
C LYS A 184 38.31 10.98 58.71
N HIS A 185 39.47 11.12 59.33
CA HIS A 185 39.86 10.80 60.71
C HIS A 185 39.25 9.60 61.45
N ALA A 186 40.17 8.77 61.95
CA ALA A 186 40.01 7.82 63.05
C ALA A 186 39.60 8.50 64.37
N ALA A 187 38.79 7.81 65.16
CA ALA A 187 38.74 7.94 66.62
C ALA A 187 38.53 6.55 67.25
N LEU A 188 39.49 6.17 68.08
CA LEU A 188 39.47 5.04 69.01
C LEU A 188 38.41 5.25 70.09
N SER A 189 37.68 4.18 70.44
CA SER A 189 37.30 3.78 71.81
C SER A 189 36.74 2.36 71.76
#